data_AF-A0A6L7TV07-F1
#
_entry.id   AF-A0A6L7TV07-F1
#
_cell.length_a   1.000
_cell.length_b   1.000
_cell.length_c   1.000
_cell.angle_alpha   90.00
_cell.angle_beta   90.00
_cell.angle_gamma   90.00
#
_symmetry.space_group_name_H-M   'P 1'
#
loop_
_entity.id
_entity.type
_entity.pdbx_description
1 polymer ?
#
loop_
_entity_poly.entity_id
_entity_poly.type
_entity_poly.pdbx_seq_one_letter_code
_entity_poly.pdbx_strand_id
1 'polypeptide(L)'
;MIKGGAPLRINTPQPKHKGIYIVTNRINGKQFVGMDSNMPLRFYQHVTGTAKCQVLHEALSDTGLENWSVQFVPYPGLSLKDLQAIKRWYIGQRKTEHPNGYNTPLRSNGNPEQSENLLKFLNNADLKAQVRERRRKSGALLETIAAEFGLSIDKVGRWCRDIQDVKAVRDYPVKTQVRERRKAGATLQVIAAEFDISISTASRWCEDIKILSATETEIIGLLADGQLWTPSDIQQYSKVKRQAVMLTLRSLVENGLITKVKKGCYQKVGEGA
;
A
#
# COMPACT_ATOMS: atom_id res chain seq x y z
N MET A 1 16.34 -29.37 4.61
CA MET A 1 15.11 -29.63 5.39
C MET A 1 13.95 -28.88 4.74
N ILE A 2 13.10 -29.56 4.00
CA ILE A 2 11.87 -28.98 3.42
C ILE A 2 10.80 -29.09 4.52
N LYS A 3 10.20 -27.96 4.92
CA LYS A 3 9.11 -27.94 5.91
C LYS A 3 7.97 -28.84 5.41
N GLY A 4 7.66 -29.89 6.16
CA GLY A 4 6.57 -30.81 5.85
C GLY A 4 5.24 -30.05 5.76
N GLY A 5 4.69 -29.93 4.55
CA GLY A 5 3.36 -29.39 4.35
C GLY A 5 2.32 -30.31 4.99
N ALA A 6 1.36 -29.72 5.71
CA ALA A 6 0.29 -30.45 6.41
C ALA A 6 -0.42 -31.45 5.47
N PRO A 7 -0.86 -32.62 5.99
CA PRO A 7 -1.60 -33.59 5.21
C PRO A 7 -2.90 -32.96 4.67
N LEU A 8 -3.19 -33.23 3.40
CA LEU A 8 -4.41 -32.75 2.73
C LEU A 8 -5.65 -33.30 3.44
N ARG A 9 -6.39 -32.45 4.16
CA ARG A 9 -7.71 -32.81 4.70
C ARG A 9 -8.73 -32.81 3.56
N ILE A 10 -9.04 -33.99 3.04
CA ILE A 10 -9.90 -34.18 1.86
C ILE A 10 -11.40 -34.05 2.18
N ASN A 11 -11.79 -34.07 3.45
CA ASN A 11 -13.20 -34.14 3.87
C ASN A 11 -13.85 -32.78 4.17
N THR A 12 -13.14 -31.67 4.02
CA THR A 12 -13.74 -30.34 4.21
C THR A 12 -14.17 -29.77 2.86
N PRO A 13 -15.41 -29.26 2.69
CA PRO A 13 -15.85 -28.64 1.45
C PRO A 13 -14.90 -27.50 1.09
N GLN A 14 -14.06 -27.73 0.07
CA GLN A 14 -13.21 -26.68 -0.48
C GLN A 14 -14.04 -25.82 -1.44
N PRO A 15 -13.81 -24.51 -1.51
CA PRO A 15 -14.51 -23.66 -2.46
C PRO A 15 -14.27 -24.15 -3.90
N LYS A 16 -15.28 -23.98 -4.77
CA LYS A 16 -15.14 -24.34 -6.18
C LYS A 16 -14.13 -23.39 -6.84
N HIS A 17 -12.99 -23.93 -7.24
CA HIS A 17 -11.96 -23.19 -7.94
C HIS A 17 -11.80 -23.72 -9.37
N LYS A 18 -12.12 -22.89 -10.36
CA LYS A 18 -11.83 -23.13 -11.78
C LYS A 18 -10.38 -22.74 -12.09
N GLY A 19 -9.62 -23.62 -12.74
CA GLY A 19 -8.20 -23.33 -13.02
C GLY A 19 -7.35 -24.54 -13.41
N ILE A 20 -6.06 -24.45 -13.09
CA ILE A 20 -5.04 -25.48 -13.27
C ILE A 20 -4.60 -26.02 -11.91
N TYR A 21 -4.40 -27.33 -11.81
CA TYR A 21 -3.80 -27.94 -10.62
C TYR A 21 -2.58 -28.77 -10.99
N ILE A 22 -1.57 -28.75 -10.11
CA ILE A 22 -0.30 -29.43 -10.30
C ILE A 22 -0.12 -30.39 -9.13
N VAL A 23 -0.01 -31.68 -9.44
CA VAL A 23 0.24 -32.73 -8.45
C VAL A 23 1.70 -33.13 -8.58
N THR A 24 2.46 -33.12 -7.49
CA THR A 24 3.89 -33.50 -7.47
C THR A 24 4.09 -34.67 -6.53
N ASN A 25 4.72 -35.73 -7.04
CA ASN A 25 5.18 -36.84 -6.23
C ASN A 25 6.50 -36.43 -5.55
N ARG A 26 6.53 -36.43 -4.22
CA ARG A 26 7.66 -35.97 -3.42
C ARG A 26 8.82 -36.97 -3.41
N ILE A 27 8.59 -38.23 -3.78
CA ILE A 27 9.61 -39.29 -3.81
C ILE A 27 10.51 -39.14 -5.04
N ASN A 28 9.92 -38.93 -6.22
CA ASN A 28 10.65 -38.92 -7.49
C ASN A 28 10.64 -37.58 -8.23
N GLY A 29 9.91 -36.57 -7.71
CA GLY A 29 9.79 -35.25 -8.32
C GLY A 29 8.91 -35.19 -9.58
N LYS A 30 8.34 -36.31 -10.04
CA LYS A 30 7.46 -36.34 -11.22
C LYS A 30 6.17 -35.58 -10.94
N GLN A 31 5.63 -34.96 -11.99
CA GLN A 31 4.47 -34.07 -11.90
C GLN A 31 3.32 -34.50 -12.81
N PHE A 32 2.12 -34.09 -12.43
CA PHE A 32 0.90 -34.12 -13.23
C PHE A 32 0.29 -32.72 -13.28
N VAL A 33 -0.18 -32.32 -14.46
CA VAL A 33 -0.93 -31.08 -14.66
C VAL A 33 -2.34 -31.40 -15.11
N GLY A 34 -3.32 -30.97 -14.33
CA GLY A 34 -4.73 -31.06 -14.64
C GLY A 34 -5.41 -29.70 -14.73
N MET A 35 -6.65 -29.70 -15.24
CA MET A 35 -7.52 -28.53 -15.26
C MET A 35 -8.94 -28.97 -14.93
N ASP A 36 -9.73 -28.11 -14.31
CA ASP A 36 -11.16 -28.37 -14.08
C ASP A 36 -11.91 -27.07 -13.73
N SER A 37 -13.25 -27.10 -13.76
CA SER A 37 -14.09 -26.06 -13.18
C SER A 37 -14.21 -26.18 -11.65
N ASN A 38 -13.94 -27.38 -11.11
CA ASN A 38 -13.86 -27.69 -9.69
C ASN A 38 -12.61 -28.53 -9.39
N MET A 39 -11.44 -27.88 -9.34
CA MET A 39 -10.16 -28.58 -9.18
C MET A 39 -10.05 -29.46 -7.94
N PRO A 40 -10.53 -29.07 -6.73
CA PRO A 40 -10.48 -29.95 -5.56
C PRO A 40 -11.26 -31.26 -5.77
N LEU A 41 -12.48 -31.17 -6.31
CA LEU A 41 -13.28 -32.36 -6.62
C LEU A 41 -12.60 -33.22 -7.68
N ARG A 42 -12.03 -32.61 -8.71
CA ARG A 42 -11.33 -33.35 -9.77
C ARG A 42 -10.11 -34.10 -9.24
N PHE A 43 -9.34 -33.47 -8.35
CA PHE A 43 -8.23 -34.13 -7.68
C PHE A 43 -8.72 -35.30 -6.81
N TYR A 44 -9.80 -35.11 -6.04
CA TYR A 44 -10.42 -36.21 -5.28
C TYR A 44 -10.85 -37.39 -6.17
N GLN A 45 -11.34 -37.12 -7.39
CA GLN A 45 -11.66 -38.17 -8.36
C GLN A 45 -10.41 -38.96 -8.83
N HIS A 46 -9.25 -38.31 -8.91
CA HIS A 46 -7.98 -39.01 -9.19
C HIS A 46 -7.57 -39.91 -8.03
N VAL A 47 -7.77 -39.46 -6.78
CA VAL A 47 -7.47 -40.26 -5.58
C VAL A 47 -8.38 -41.48 -5.49
N THR A 48 -9.69 -41.31 -5.74
CA THR A 48 -10.69 -42.38 -5.65
C THR A 48 -10.78 -43.28 -6.89
N GLY A 49 -9.97 -43.06 -7.92
CA GLY A 49 -9.96 -43.87 -9.15
C GLY A 49 -11.15 -43.63 -10.08
N THR A 50 -11.97 -42.62 -9.81
CA THR A 50 -13.15 -42.27 -10.64
C THR A 50 -12.79 -41.39 -11.85
N ALA A 51 -11.58 -40.83 -11.89
CA ALA A 51 -11.09 -40.06 -13.03
C ALA A 51 -10.48 -40.97 -14.12
N LYS A 52 -10.61 -40.56 -15.40
CA LYS A 52 -10.06 -41.28 -16.57
C LYS A 52 -8.54 -41.13 -16.75
N CYS A 53 -7.75 -41.24 -15.68
CA CYS A 53 -6.29 -41.12 -15.73
C CYS A 53 -5.66 -42.20 -14.85
N GLN A 54 -5.55 -43.41 -15.41
CA GLN A 54 -5.03 -44.59 -14.72
C GLN A 54 -3.59 -44.38 -14.23
N VAL A 55 -2.70 -43.83 -15.06
CA VAL A 55 -1.28 -43.60 -14.72
C VAL A 55 -1.09 -42.78 -13.44
N LEU A 56 -1.88 -41.72 -13.24
CA LEU A 56 -1.81 -40.93 -12.00
C LEU A 56 -2.44 -41.67 -10.82
N HIS A 57 -3.55 -42.37 -11.05
CA HIS A 57 -4.26 -43.09 -10.01
C HIS A 57 -3.42 -44.25 -9.45
N GLU A 58 -2.82 -45.06 -10.32
CA GLU A 58 -1.89 -46.14 -9.95
C GLU A 58 -0.73 -45.59 -9.14
N ALA A 59 -0.09 -44.51 -9.60
CA ALA A 59 1.02 -43.90 -8.87
C ALA A 59 0.61 -43.36 -7.48
N LEU A 60 -0.60 -42.77 -7.35
CA LEU A 60 -1.15 -42.33 -6.07
C LEU A 60 -1.39 -43.52 -5.13
N SER A 61 -1.93 -44.61 -5.65
CA SER A 61 -2.18 -45.85 -4.91
C SER A 61 -0.88 -46.49 -4.44
N ASP A 62 0.12 -46.58 -5.31
CA ASP A 62 1.39 -47.26 -5.02
C ASP A 62 2.25 -46.54 -3.98
N THR A 63 2.20 -45.20 -3.97
CA THR A 63 3.10 -44.40 -3.13
C THR A 63 2.43 -43.78 -1.92
N GLY A 64 1.11 -43.86 -1.77
CA GLY A 64 0.37 -43.25 -0.66
C GLY A 64 0.23 -41.73 -0.81
N LEU A 65 -0.92 -41.18 -0.43
CA LEU A 65 -1.29 -39.78 -0.64
C LEU A 65 -0.38 -38.78 0.09
N GLU A 66 0.18 -39.17 1.24
CA GLU A 66 1.10 -38.39 2.06
C GLU A 66 2.41 -38.02 1.31
N ASN A 67 2.76 -38.79 0.29
CA ASN A 67 3.92 -38.57 -0.57
C ASN A 67 3.63 -37.62 -1.74
N TRP A 68 2.47 -36.96 -1.75
CA TRP A 68 2.08 -36.03 -2.80
C TRP A 68 1.81 -34.63 -2.26
N SER A 69 2.04 -33.63 -3.12
CA SER A 69 1.59 -32.25 -2.91
C SER A 69 0.75 -31.78 -4.08
N VAL A 70 -0.28 -30.99 -3.79
CA VAL A 70 -1.13 -30.37 -4.81
C VAL A 70 -1.04 -28.85 -4.70
N GLN A 71 -0.82 -28.21 -5.83
CA GLN A 71 -0.89 -26.76 -5.98
C GLN A 71 -2.08 -26.40 -6.88
N PHE A 72 -2.99 -25.56 -6.39
CA PHE A 72 -4.09 -25.02 -7.17
C PHE A 72 -3.75 -23.62 -7.68
N VAL A 73 -3.94 -23.37 -8.98
CA VAL A 73 -3.74 -22.09 -9.65
C VAL A 73 -5.09 -21.63 -10.20
N PRO A 74 -5.84 -20.78 -9.47
CA PRO A 74 -7.16 -20.34 -9.89
C PRO A 74 -7.07 -19.40 -11.09
N TYR A 75 -7.93 -19.61 -12.09
CA TYR A 75 -8.09 -18.74 -13.25
C TYR A 75 -9.59 -18.42 -13.43
N PRO A 76 -10.15 -17.55 -12.58
CA PRO A 76 -11.55 -17.15 -12.69
C PRO A 76 -11.80 -16.45 -14.02
N GLY A 77 -12.98 -16.71 -14.62
CA GLY A 77 -13.40 -16.05 -15.86
C GLY A 77 -12.83 -16.62 -17.17
N LEU A 78 -11.83 -17.51 -17.13
CA LEU A 78 -11.32 -18.14 -18.35
C LEU A 78 -12.27 -19.21 -18.89
N SER A 79 -12.31 -19.40 -20.21
CA SER A 79 -13.06 -20.50 -20.82
C SER A 79 -12.33 -21.84 -20.61
N LEU A 80 -13.04 -22.98 -20.76
CA LEU A 80 -12.38 -24.30 -20.72
C LEU A 80 -11.34 -24.46 -21.84
N LYS A 81 -11.57 -23.81 -22.99
CA LYS A 81 -10.63 -23.81 -24.12
C LYS A 81 -9.33 -23.09 -23.75
N ASP A 82 -9.42 -21.96 -23.06
CA ASP A 82 -8.25 -21.21 -22.58
C ASP A 82 -7.48 -22.01 -21.52
N LEU A 83 -8.20 -22.64 -20.58
CA LEU A 83 -7.59 -23.54 -19.59
C LEU A 83 -6.86 -24.71 -20.26
N GLN A 84 -7.41 -25.25 -21.34
CA GLN A 84 -6.77 -26.33 -22.09
C GLN A 84 -5.45 -25.86 -22.72
N ALA A 85 -5.40 -24.63 -23.24
CA ALA A 85 -4.17 -24.05 -23.77
C ALA A 85 -3.12 -23.82 -22.67
N ILE A 86 -3.53 -23.27 -21.53
CA ILE A 86 -2.66 -23.07 -20.35
C ILE A 86 -2.12 -24.41 -19.84
N LYS A 87 -2.99 -25.42 -19.69
CA LYS A 87 -2.61 -26.78 -19.29
C LYS A 87 -1.51 -27.35 -20.19
N ARG A 88 -1.66 -27.26 -21.51
CA ARG A 88 -0.68 -27.77 -22.48
C ARG A 88 0.68 -27.11 -22.30
N TRP A 89 0.71 -25.81 -22.07
CA TRP A 89 1.97 -25.12 -21.80
C TRP A 89 2.61 -25.56 -20.48
N TYR A 90 1.84 -25.69 -19.40
CA TYR A 90 2.37 -26.21 -18.13
C TYR A 90 2.98 -27.60 -18.31
N ILE A 91 2.32 -28.47 -19.08
CA ILE A 91 2.84 -29.80 -19.44
C ILE A 91 4.18 -29.69 -20.17
N GLY A 92 4.28 -28.83 -21.19
CA GLY A 92 5.50 -28.64 -21.97
C GLY A 92 6.65 -28.05 -21.16
N GLN A 93 6.40 -26.99 -20.40
CA GLN A 93 7.41 -26.32 -19.57
C GLN A 93 7.97 -27.23 -18.47
N ARG A 94 7.10 -28.02 -17.82
CA ARG A 94 7.47 -28.90 -16.72
C ARG A 94 7.81 -30.32 -17.15
N LYS A 95 7.71 -30.61 -18.46
CA LYS A 95 7.96 -31.94 -19.06
C LYS A 95 7.19 -33.05 -18.34
N THR A 96 5.91 -32.82 -18.03
CA THR A 96 5.12 -33.76 -17.21
C THR A 96 4.51 -34.92 -17.99
N GLU A 97 4.87 -35.07 -19.27
CA GLU A 97 4.44 -36.20 -20.09
C GLU A 97 5.16 -37.49 -19.69
N HIS A 98 4.44 -38.61 -19.72
CA HIS A 98 5.02 -39.94 -19.50
C HIS A 98 6.09 -40.23 -20.56
N PRO A 99 7.29 -40.72 -20.19
CA PRO A 99 7.65 -41.32 -18.89
C PRO A 99 8.18 -40.35 -17.82
N ASN A 100 8.41 -39.07 -18.16
CA ASN A 100 9.03 -38.09 -17.26
C ASN A 100 8.04 -37.48 -16.24
N GLY A 101 6.74 -37.58 -16.52
CA GLY A 101 5.67 -37.29 -15.56
C GLY A 101 4.48 -38.24 -15.72
N TYR A 102 3.31 -37.79 -15.29
CA TYR A 102 2.09 -38.61 -15.24
C TYR A 102 1.02 -38.18 -16.28
N ASN A 103 1.26 -37.12 -17.06
CA ASN A 103 0.37 -36.77 -18.15
C ASN A 103 0.57 -37.73 -19.32
N THR A 104 -0.51 -38.26 -19.89
CA THR A 104 -0.45 -38.99 -21.15
C THR A 104 0.05 -38.06 -22.26
N PRO A 105 0.95 -38.52 -23.16
CA PRO A 105 1.43 -37.71 -24.28
C PRO A 105 0.26 -37.09 -25.04
N LEU A 106 0.31 -35.77 -25.23
CA LEU A 106 -0.72 -35.07 -25.97
C LEU A 106 -0.67 -35.55 -27.42
N ARG A 107 -1.72 -36.25 -27.89
CA ARG A 107 -1.92 -36.46 -29.33
C ARG A 107 -1.92 -35.08 -29.99
N SER A 108 -1.06 -34.88 -30.99
CA SER A 108 -0.56 -33.61 -31.55
C SER A 108 -1.59 -32.66 -32.19
N ASN A 109 -2.87 -32.74 -31.85
CA ASN A 109 -3.93 -31.95 -32.48
C ASN A 109 -4.08 -30.53 -31.89
N GLY A 110 -3.02 -29.95 -31.33
CA GLY A 110 -3.04 -28.62 -30.74
C GLY A 110 -1.99 -27.72 -31.34
N ASN A 111 -2.38 -26.62 -31.97
CA ASN A 111 -1.44 -25.60 -32.45
C ASN A 111 -0.70 -24.97 -31.24
N PRO A 112 0.63 -25.16 -31.09
CA PRO A 112 1.42 -24.60 -29.99
C PRO A 112 1.37 -23.07 -29.93
N GLU A 113 1.26 -22.42 -31.08
CA GLU A 113 1.32 -20.96 -31.23
C GLU A 113 0.18 -20.23 -30.49
N GLN A 114 -1.02 -20.82 -30.46
CA GLN A 114 -2.16 -20.25 -29.74
C GLN A 114 -1.95 -20.26 -28.23
N SER A 115 -1.25 -21.28 -27.70
CA SER A 115 -0.96 -21.36 -26.26
C SER A 115 0.05 -20.30 -25.84
N GLU A 116 1.09 -20.05 -26.64
CA GLU A 116 2.12 -19.08 -26.33
C GLU A 116 1.58 -17.64 -26.31
N ASN A 117 0.74 -17.27 -27.28
CA ASN A 117 0.11 -15.94 -27.33
C ASN A 117 -0.85 -15.70 -26.15
N LEU A 118 -1.64 -16.71 -25.77
CA LEU A 118 -2.52 -16.62 -24.60
C LEU A 118 -1.71 -16.43 -23.31
N LEU A 119 -0.54 -17.05 -23.19
CA LEU A 119 0.30 -16.92 -22.00
C LEU A 119 1.07 -15.61 -21.95
N LYS A 120 1.54 -15.11 -23.10
CA LYS A 120 2.04 -13.74 -23.22
C LYS A 120 0.97 -12.73 -22.80
N PHE A 121 -0.30 -13.00 -23.12
CA PHE A 121 -1.42 -12.17 -22.69
C PHE A 121 -1.68 -12.26 -21.18
N LEU A 122 -1.77 -13.47 -20.62
CA LEU A 122 -2.03 -13.69 -19.19
C LEU A 122 -0.88 -13.16 -18.31
N ASN A 123 0.37 -13.41 -18.71
CA ASN A 123 1.53 -12.84 -18.04
C ASN A 123 1.52 -11.31 -18.13
N ASN A 124 1.09 -10.72 -19.25
CA ASN A 124 0.97 -9.26 -19.33
C ASN A 124 -0.16 -8.72 -18.45
N ALA A 125 -1.29 -9.41 -18.32
CA ALA A 125 -2.41 -8.94 -17.52
C ALA A 125 -2.10 -8.96 -16.01
N ASP A 126 -1.53 -10.06 -15.52
CA ASP A 126 -1.16 -10.19 -14.11
C ASP A 126 0.02 -9.26 -13.76
N LEU A 127 1.05 -9.21 -14.61
CA LEU A 127 2.16 -8.29 -14.45
C LEU A 127 1.69 -6.83 -14.49
N LYS A 128 0.72 -6.49 -15.36
CA LYS A 128 0.09 -5.17 -15.37
C LYS A 128 -0.63 -4.88 -14.07
N ALA A 129 -1.36 -5.83 -13.51
CA ALA A 129 -2.04 -5.65 -12.23
C ALA A 129 -1.04 -5.40 -11.09
N GLN A 130 0.03 -6.19 -11.00
CA GLN A 130 1.09 -6.04 -10.00
C GLN A 130 1.79 -4.69 -10.11
N VAL A 131 2.17 -4.26 -11.33
CA VAL A 131 2.77 -2.95 -11.61
C VAL A 131 1.85 -1.81 -11.16
N ARG A 132 0.55 -1.89 -11.47
CA ARG A 132 -0.42 -0.86 -11.08
C ARG A 132 -0.59 -0.78 -9.57
N GLU A 133 -0.70 -1.93 -8.91
CA GLU A 133 -0.84 -2.01 -7.47
C GLU A 133 0.39 -1.44 -6.74
N ARG A 134 1.59 -1.81 -7.21
CA ARG A 134 2.86 -1.26 -6.73
C ARG A 134 2.88 0.27 -6.83
N ARG A 135 2.48 0.82 -7.97
CA ARG A 135 2.42 2.27 -8.21
C ARG A 135 1.42 2.96 -7.27
N ARG A 136 0.23 2.39 -7.05
CA ARG A 136 -0.80 2.94 -6.16
C ARG A 136 -0.34 2.98 -4.70
N LYS A 137 0.24 1.89 -4.19
CA LYS A 137 0.60 1.77 -2.78
C LYS A 137 1.76 2.66 -2.35
N SER A 138 2.74 2.83 -3.23
CA SER A 138 4.03 3.44 -2.87
C SER A 138 4.27 4.82 -3.48
N GLY A 139 3.55 5.17 -4.54
CA GLY A 139 3.91 6.32 -5.35
C GLY A 139 5.28 6.24 -6.03
N ALA A 140 5.93 5.06 -6.06
CA ALA A 140 7.28 4.87 -6.60
C ALA A 140 7.38 5.30 -8.06
N LEU A 141 8.52 5.87 -8.46
CA LEU A 141 8.80 6.39 -9.81
C LEU A 141 8.68 5.30 -10.90
N LEU A 142 8.42 5.72 -12.15
CA LEU A 142 8.15 4.77 -13.24
C LEU A 142 9.41 3.95 -13.57
N GLU A 143 10.56 4.61 -13.46
CA GLU A 143 11.91 4.07 -13.63
C GLU A 143 12.20 2.96 -12.62
N THR A 144 11.88 3.20 -11.34
CA THR A 144 12.04 2.20 -10.27
C THR A 144 11.19 0.96 -10.53
N ILE A 145 9.93 1.15 -10.90
CA ILE A 145 9.01 0.04 -11.20
C ILE A 145 9.44 -0.69 -12.47
N ALA A 146 9.89 0.03 -13.50
CA ALA A 146 10.40 -0.57 -14.73
C ALA A 146 11.59 -1.49 -14.46
N ALA A 147 12.55 -1.04 -13.64
CA ALA A 147 13.69 -1.85 -13.22
C ALA A 147 13.27 -3.06 -12.36
N GLU A 148 12.36 -2.87 -11.40
CA GLU A 148 11.87 -3.93 -10.49
C GLU A 148 11.21 -5.10 -11.26
N PHE A 149 10.46 -4.79 -12.32
CA PHE A 149 9.72 -5.79 -13.09
C PHE A 149 10.38 -6.19 -14.42
N GLY A 150 11.58 -5.68 -14.72
CA GLY A 150 12.28 -5.94 -16.00
C GLY A 150 11.48 -5.47 -17.23
N LEU A 151 10.82 -4.32 -17.13
CA LEU A 151 9.98 -3.74 -18.17
C LEU A 151 10.60 -2.45 -18.73
N SER A 152 10.20 -2.05 -19.93
CA SER A 152 10.51 -0.69 -20.41
C SER A 152 9.67 0.36 -19.70
N ILE A 153 10.24 1.55 -19.50
CA ILE A 153 9.56 2.68 -18.85
C ILE A 153 8.26 3.03 -19.59
N ASP A 154 8.26 3.02 -20.93
CA ASP A 154 7.07 3.30 -21.74
C ASP A 154 5.92 2.32 -21.49
N LYS A 155 6.25 1.05 -21.25
CA LYS A 155 5.25 0.02 -20.98
C LYS A 155 4.58 0.26 -19.62
N VAL A 156 5.39 0.54 -18.59
CA VAL A 156 4.89 0.92 -17.26
C VAL A 156 4.07 2.21 -17.34
N GLY A 157 4.55 3.22 -18.06
CA GLY A 157 3.85 4.48 -18.29
C GLY A 157 2.48 4.29 -18.93
N ARG A 158 2.38 3.46 -19.98
CA ARG A 158 1.09 3.10 -20.58
C ARG A 158 0.17 2.36 -19.60
N TRP A 159 0.72 1.49 -18.77
CA TRP A 159 -0.06 0.71 -17.80
C TRP A 159 -0.56 1.52 -16.60
N CYS A 160 0.12 2.60 -16.25
CA CYS A 160 -0.20 3.45 -15.10
C CYS A 160 -0.81 4.81 -15.48
N ARG A 161 -1.10 5.08 -16.76
CA ARG A 161 -1.54 6.39 -17.27
C ARG A 161 -2.80 6.94 -16.58
N ASP A 162 -3.70 6.06 -16.16
CA ASP A 162 -4.97 6.40 -15.50
C ASP A 162 -4.86 6.54 -13.98
N ILE A 163 -3.68 6.32 -13.39
CA ILE A 163 -3.45 6.49 -11.95
C ILE A 163 -3.08 7.96 -11.69
N GLN A 164 -4.07 8.80 -11.38
CA GLN A 164 -3.87 10.24 -11.15
C GLN A 164 -3.32 10.57 -9.75
N ASP A 165 -3.55 9.71 -8.75
CA ASP A 165 -3.28 10.00 -7.33
C ASP A 165 -1.84 9.71 -6.86
N VAL A 166 -0.91 9.40 -7.77
CA VAL A 166 0.47 9.03 -7.40
C VAL A 166 1.15 10.17 -6.64
N LYS A 167 0.88 11.42 -7.03
CA LYS A 167 1.46 12.60 -6.38
C LYS A 167 0.99 12.74 -4.93
N ALA A 168 -0.29 12.46 -4.65
CA ALA A 168 -0.83 12.52 -3.31
C ALA A 168 -0.21 11.45 -2.39
N VAL A 169 -0.01 10.24 -2.89
CA VAL A 169 0.60 9.13 -2.12
C VAL A 169 2.08 9.43 -1.81
N ARG A 170 2.83 9.92 -2.80
CA ARG A 170 4.26 10.25 -2.63
C ARG A 170 4.46 11.40 -1.65
N ASP A 171 3.63 12.43 -1.75
CA ASP A 171 3.80 13.64 -0.96
C ASP A 171 3.24 13.47 0.48
N TYR A 172 2.45 12.43 0.78
CA TYR A 172 1.78 12.25 2.08
C TYR A 172 2.74 12.10 3.28
N PRO A 173 3.81 11.27 3.24
CA PRO A 173 4.73 11.15 4.37
C PRO A 173 5.49 12.45 4.64
N VAL A 174 5.99 13.10 3.58
CA VAL A 174 6.72 14.38 3.67
C VAL A 174 5.79 15.48 4.16
N LYS A 175 4.56 15.54 3.66
CA LYS A 175 3.55 16.51 4.12
C LYS A 175 3.26 16.37 5.61
N THR A 176 3.17 15.15 6.12
CA THR A 176 2.97 14.90 7.55
C THR A 176 4.12 15.44 8.38
N GLN A 177 5.37 15.13 8.00
CA GLN A 177 6.57 15.61 8.69
C GLN A 177 6.70 17.15 8.63
N VAL A 178 6.45 17.75 7.47
CA VAL A 178 6.39 19.21 7.28
C VAL A 178 5.40 19.85 8.25
N ARG A 179 4.21 19.25 8.41
CA ARG A 179 3.17 19.75 9.34
C ARG A 179 3.59 19.60 10.81
N GLU A 180 4.24 18.51 11.18
CA GLU A 180 4.78 18.33 12.54
C GLU A 180 5.86 19.36 12.88
N ARG A 181 6.80 19.60 11.95
CA ARG A 181 7.82 20.64 12.09
C ARG A 181 7.22 22.03 12.22
N ARG A 182 6.16 22.32 11.45
CA ARG A 182 5.41 23.57 11.57
C ARG A 182 4.75 23.71 12.95
N LYS A 183 4.11 22.66 13.46
CA LYS A 183 3.51 22.66 14.82
C LYS A 183 4.55 22.86 15.92
N ALA A 184 5.78 22.38 15.70
CA ALA A 184 6.91 22.58 16.60
C ALA A 184 7.53 24.00 16.53
N GLY A 185 6.96 24.92 15.73
CA GLY A 185 7.40 26.31 15.65
C GLY A 185 8.38 26.61 14.52
N ALA A 186 8.75 25.64 13.68
CA ALA A 186 9.70 25.89 12.59
C ALA A 186 9.14 26.89 11.55
N THR A 187 10.02 27.75 11.03
CA THR A 187 9.67 28.71 9.96
C THR A 187 9.49 27.98 8.62
N LEU A 188 8.70 28.56 7.72
CA LEU A 188 8.48 27.95 6.40
C LEU A 188 9.78 27.84 5.59
N GLN A 189 10.73 28.77 5.80
CA GLN A 189 12.05 28.75 5.17
C GLN A 189 12.88 27.56 5.64
N VAL A 190 12.93 27.30 6.95
CA VAL A 190 13.65 26.15 7.51
C VAL A 190 13.06 24.84 6.99
N ILE A 191 11.73 24.73 7.00
CA ILE A 191 11.02 23.55 6.49
C ILE A 191 11.30 23.35 4.98
N ALA A 192 11.22 24.42 4.19
CA ALA A 192 11.47 24.36 2.75
C ALA A 192 12.87 23.83 2.43
N ALA A 193 13.89 24.32 3.14
CA ALA A 193 15.27 23.85 3.00
C ALA A 193 15.47 22.41 3.51
N GLU A 194 14.89 22.06 4.66
CA GLU A 194 15.02 20.73 5.29
C GLU A 194 14.47 19.60 4.39
N PHE A 195 13.35 19.84 3.71
CA PHE A 195 12.68 18.83 2.88
C PHE A 195 12.90 19.01 1.36
N ASP A 196 13.77 19.94 0.95
CA ASP A 196 14.01 20.29 -0.46
C ASP A 196 12.71 20.57 -1.25
N ILE A 197 11.85 21.40 -0.66
CA ILE A 197 10.57 21.82 -1.27
C ILE A 197 10.48 23.33 -1.38
N SER A 198 9.70 23.83 -2.33
CA SER A 198 9.45 25.27 -2.42
C SER A 198 8.71 25.79 -1.18
N ILE A 199 9.02 27.03 -0.78
CA ILE A 199 8.32 27.73 0.31
C ILE A 199 6.81 27.77 0.05
N SER A 200 6.37 27.95 -1.20
CA SER A 200 4.96 27.95 -1.59
C SER A 200 4.29 26.58 -1.35
N THR A 201 5.01 25.48 -1.56
CA THR A 201 4.52 24.13 -1.24
C THR A 201 4.39 23.95 0.27
N ALA A 202 5.42 24.32 1.04
CA ALA A 202 5.39 24.26 2.50
C ALA A 202 4.24 25.10 3.08
N SER A 203 4.06 26.32 2.56
CA SER A 203 2.96 27.22 2.93
C SER A 203 1.59 26.57 2.69
N ARG A 204 1.36 26.03 1.50
CA ARG A 204 0.10 25.34 1.15
C ARG A 204 -0.16 24.13 2.03
N TRP A 205 0.88 23.38 2.40
CA TRP A 205 0.77 22.21 3.26
C TRP A 205 0.48 22.54 4.73
N CYS A 206 0.77 23.78 5.13
CA CYS A 206 0.67 24.28 6.50
C CYS A 206 -0.34 25.42 6.67
N GLU A 207 -1.17 25.71 5.67
CA GLU A 207 -2.09 26.85 5.64
C GLU A 207 -3.06 26.88 6.82
N ASP A 208 -3.46 25.71 7.31
CA ASP A 208 -4.36 25.52 8.45
C ASP A 208 -3.64 25.53 9.82
N ILE A 209 -2.31 25.58 9.85
CA ILE A 209 -1.51 25.55 11.09
C ILE A 209 -1.16 26.98 11.50
N LYS A 210 -1.91 27.53 12.45
CA LYS A 210 -1.60 28.80 13.10
C LYS A 210 -0.43 28.62 14.07
N ILE A 211 0.74 29.17 13.73
CA ILE A 211 1.82 29.31 14.71
C ILE A 211 1.53 30.55 15.53
N LEU A 212 1.32 30.36 16.84
CA LEU A 212 1.39 31.46 17.79
C LEU A 212 2.83 31.94 17.78
N SER A 213 3.11 33.12 17.20
CA SER A 213 4.48 33.60 17.13
C SER A 213 5.00 33.73 18.57
N ALA A 214 6.20 33.21 18.85
CA ALA A 214 6.79 33.31 20.20
C ALA A 214 7.01 34.78 20.63
N THR A 215 6.98 35.70 19.68
CA THR A 215 7.04 37.16 19.86
C THR A 215 5.69 37.80 20.18
N GLU A 216 4.57 37.10 19.98
CA GLU A 216 3.28 37.47 20.58
C GLU A 216 3.23 36.92 22.02
N THR A 217 4.22 37.29 22.85
CA THR A 217 3.90 37.50 24.26
C THR A 217 2.83 38.58 24.27
N GLU A 218 1.59 38.16 24.45
CA GLU A 218 0.44 39.01 24.64
C GLU A 218 0.68 39.78 25.94
N ILE A 219 1.42 40.90 25.87
CA ILE A 219 1.65 41.77 27.01
C ILE A 219 0.32 42.47 27.28
N ILE A 220 -0.35 42.07 28.37
CA ILE A 220 -1.67 42.60 28.72
C ILE A 220 -1.56 43.77 29.71
N GLY A 221 -0.42 44.00 30.37
CA GLY A 221 -0.29 45.16 31.24
C GLY A 221 1.06 45.39 31.91
N LEU A 222 1.29 46.66 32.24
CA LEU A 222 2.32 47.14 33.18
C LEU A 222 1.64 47.45 34.52
N LEU A 223 2.15 46.89 35.62
CA LEU A 223 1.81 47.34 36.97
C LEU A 223 2.53 48.66 37.32
N ALA A 224 2.11 49.32 38.42
CA ALA A 224 2.75 50.54 38.94
C ALA A 224 4.22 50.33 39.35
N ASP A 225 4.67 49.09 39.53
CA ASP A 225 6.04 48.69 39.85
C ASP A 225 6.88 48.28 38.61
N GLY A 226 6.30 48.30 37.41
CA GLY A 226 6.99 47.95 36.17
C GLY A 226 6.87 46.48 35.73
N GLN A 227 6.20 45.61 36.48
CA GLN A 227 6.13 44.18 36.14
C GLN A 227 5.15 43.90 34.96
N LEU A 228 5.59 43.05 34.02
CA LEU A 228 4.81 42.63 32.83
C LEU A 228 4.01 41.37 33.14
N TRP A 229 2.71 41.37 32.84
CA TRP A 229 1.82 40.22 33.05
C TRP A 229 1.32 39.62 31.73
N THR A 230 1.31 38.29 31.67
CA THR A 230 0.74 37.49 30.58
C THR A 230 -0.75 37.21 30.82
N PRO A 231 -1.53 36.77 29.80
CA PRO A 231 -2.93 36.39 29.99
C PRO A 231 -3.10 35.27 31.01
N SER A 232 -2.13 34.35 31.08
CA SER A 232 -2.09 33.24 32.03
C SER A 232 -1.98 33.73 33.47
N ASP A 233 -1.20 34.79 33.72
CA ASP A 233 -1.07 35.39 35.05
C ASP A 233 -2.40 36.02 35.50
N ILE A 234 -3.08 36.72 34.57
CA ILE A 234 -4.38 37.38 34.84
C ILE A 234 -5.49 36.38 35.14
N GLN A 235 -5.49 35.22 34.49
CA GLN A 235 -6.53 34.19 34.68
C GLN A 235 -6.52 33.55 36.06
N GLN A 236 -5.38 33.54 36.76
CA GLN A 236 -5.27 32.98 38.11
C GLN A 236 -5.95 33.86 39.18
N TYR A 237 -6.29 35.10 38.86
CA TYR A 237 -6.89 36.03 39.80
C TYR A 237 -8.42 35.94 39.88
N SER A 238 -8.95 36.27 41.05
CA SER A 238 -10.38 36.40 41.29
C SER A 238 -11.02 37.42 40.34
N LYS A 239 -12.33 37.27 40.07
CA LYS A 239 -13.09 38.18 39.19
C LYS A 239 -12.92 39.66 39.56
N VAL A 240 -12.88 39.95 40.87
CA VAL A 240 -12.71 41.31 41.40
C VAL A 240 -11.33 41.87 41.04
N LYS A 241 -10.26 41.09 41.23
CA LYS A 241 -8.90 41.50 40.85
C LYS A 241 -8.76 41.70 39.34
N ARG A 242 -9.39 40.85 38.52
CA ARG A 242 -9.43 41.03 37.06
C ARG A 242 -10.11 42.33 36.64
N GLN A 243 -11.20 42.72 37.32
CA GLN A 243 -11.85 44.01 37.07
C GLN A 243 -10.95 45.19 37.46
N ALA A 244 -10.24 45.12 38.58
CA ALA A 244 -9.29 46.16 38.99
C ALA A 244 -8.14 46.35 37.98
N VAL A 245 -7.58 45.25 37.46
CA VAL A 245 -6.56 45.29 36.39
C VAL A 245 -7.10 45.97 35.14
N MET A 246 -8.32 45.62 34.71
CA MET A 246 -8.94 46.24 33.53
C MET A 246 -9.23 47.74 33.70
N LEU A 247 -9.59 48.19 34.91
CA LEU A 247 -9.76 49.61 35.21
C LEU A 247 -8.42 50.35 35.16
N THR A 248 -7.37 49.75 35.71
CA THR A 248 -6.00 50.31 35.68
C THR A 248 -5.51 50.46 34.23
N LEU A 249 -5.71 49.43 33.40
CA LEU A 249 -5.33 49.49 31.98
C LEU A 249 -6.10 50.56 31.20
N ARG A 250 -7.39 50.76 31.49
CA ARG A 250 -8.16 51.87 30.88
C ARG A 250 -7.59 53.22 31.27
N SER A 251 -7.29 53.42 32.55
CA SER A 251 -6.69 54.66 33.03
C SER A 251 -5.32 54.93 32.39
N LEU A 252 -4.48 53.90 32.23
CA LEU A 252 -3.18 54.04 31.54
C LEU A 252 -3.32 54.40 30.05
N VAL A 253 -4.35 53.87 29.37
CA VAL A 253 -4.69 54.25 27.97
C VAL A 253 -5.19 55.69 27.91
N GLU A 254 -6.07 56.09 28.82
CA GLU A 254 -6.61 57.46 28.90
C GLU A 254 -5.50 58.48 29.17
N ASN A 255 -4.49 58.11 29.97
CA ASN A 255 -3.31 58.93 30.26
C ASN A 255 -2.23 58.87 29.18
N GLY A 256 -2.44 58.13 28.08
CA GLY A 256 -1.48 58.04 26.97
C GLY A 256 -0.17 57.30 27.30
N LEU A 257 -0.11 56.56 28.41
CA LEU A 257 1.09 55.82 28.82
C LEU A 257 1.23 54.49 28.05
N ILE A 258 0.10 53.94 27.60
CA ILE A 258 0.04 52.72 26.78
C ILE A 258 -0.98 52.90 25.64
N THR A 259 -0.76 52.23 24.51
CA THR A 259 -1.70 52.15 23.39
C THR A 259 -2.31 50.76 23.29
N LYS A 260 -3.62 50.69 23.03
CA LYS A 260 -4.34 49.43 22.83
C LYS A 260 -4.19 48.97 21.37
N VAL A 261 -3.52 47.85 21.14
CA VAL A 261 -3.24 47.33 19.79
C VAL A 261 -4.39 46.45 19.28
N LYS A 262 -4.90 45.55 20.13
CA LYS A 262 -6.06 44.69 19.84
C LYS A 262 -6.81 44.38 21.14
N LYS A 263 -7.94 43.66 21.07
CA LYS A 263 -8.75 43.33 22.26
C LYS A 263 -7.91 42.49 23.23
N GLY A 264 -7.51 43.10 24.35
CA GLY A 264 -6.72 42.44 25.39
C GLY A 264 -5.21 42.70 25.29
N CYS A 265 -4.71 43.43 24.29
CA CYS A 265 -3.27 43.68 24.13
C CYS A 265 -2.95 45.16 24.17
N TYR A 266 -1.91 45.51 24.93
CA TYR A 266 -1.48 46.88 25.14
C TYR A 266 0.03 46.99 24.93
N GLN A 267 0.49 48.13 24.45
CA GLN A 267 1.89 48.41 24.19
C GLN A 267 2.28 49.72 24.90
N LYS A 268 3.44 49.74 25.57
CA LYS A 268 3.97 50.99 26.16
C LYS A 268 4.25 51.99 25.03
N VAL A 269 3.80 53.23 25.19
CA VAL A 269 4.22 54.30 24.26
C VAL A 269 5.71 54.49 24.49
N GLY A 270 6.52 54.20 23.47
CA GLY A 270 7.98 54.27 23.57
C GLY A 270 8.41 55.67 23.98
N GLU A 271 9.19 55.78 25.05
CA GLU A 271 9.94 57.00 25.38
C GLU A 271 11.07 57.13 24.35
N GLY A 272 10.76 57.66 23.16
CA GLY A 272 11.77 57.93 22.13
C GLY A 272 11.25 57.90 20.70
N ALA A 273 10.78 59.07 20.24
CA ALA A 273 11.35 59.70 19.05
C ALA A 273 12.05 60.98 19.54
#